data_AF-A0AAW0BDW8-F1
#
_entry.id   AF-A0AAW0BDW8-F1
#
_cell.length_a   1.000
_cell.length_b   1.000
_cell.length_c   1.000
_cell.angle_alpha   90.00
_cell.angle_beta   90.00
_cell.angle_gamma   90.00
#
_symmetry.space_group_name_H-M   'P 1'
#
loop_
_entity.id
_entity.type
_entity.pdbx_description
1 polymer ?
#
loop_
_entity_poly.entity_id
_entity_poly.type
_entity_poly.pdbx_seq_one_letter_code
_entity_poly.pdbx_strand_id
1 'polypeptide(L)'
;EAMHAWDAIRQSIANYMLPISSRYYVERKKIIWAFICRAIRTDPSLLVLSLEYQDVPSFLTTTEHDLLTATKLEACLGRMPLSEVRAAIDDVLRPAELPASEDIRFTSVLGIRIYQARSQHPLPFHAWGHVLAFSSCQDCARSICYTVEEIIECQRYALFTGARSFSSCGRALFMAGTTIDRHNIATDVAAICGIVVEHSVKESIAKVSRDDSGQLWEQRKQVPFVSGSLSIVDSQSHDLLNALLRSCLVQKDLTVILRKSNARPPIRSALKIVSHLTRTSQSLAGLQGESWKRMEFSDSILDTLLPRGDCSHHIDTGRIRTECMQFLLLDGLAAKKESWYSIFRLVDLCKEVYKVSTYLELCAVIAAPYIAAGELEVWDDYPYSRNHPGPHFLPNVERSTAAFRALWGSSPRYFSIHDPLAAHNTNTVWVTASILDREWH
;
A
#
# COMPACT_ATOMS: atom_id res chain seq x y z
N GLU A 1 10.31 -32.24 -19.19
CA GLU A 1 9.70 -30.90 -19.36
C GLU A 1 8.44 -30.72 -18.52
N ALA A 2 7.38 -31.53 -18.69
CA ALA A 2 6.15 -31.44 -17.87
C ALA A 2 6.43 -31.43 -16.35
N MET A 3 7.28 -32.35 -15.86
CA MET A 3 7.65 -32.40 -14.43
C MET A 3 8.33 -31.11 -13.94
N HIS A 4 9.15 -30.46 -14.76
CA HIS A 4 9.80 -29.18 -14.41
C HIS A 4 8.77 -28.05 -14.31
N ALA A 5 7.80 -27.98 -15.24
CA ALA A 5 6.74 -26.98 -15.20
C ALA A 5 5.88 -27.11 -13.94
N TRP A 6 5.52 -28.35 -13.56
CA TRP A 6 4.78 -28.60 -12.32
C TRP A 6 5.57 -28.31 -11.04
N ASP A 7 6.88 -28.55 -11.02
CA ASP A 7 7.74 -28.13 -9.89
C ASP A 7 7.82 -26.59 -9.81
N ALA A 8 7.91 -25.88 -10.94
CA ALA A 8 7.92 -24.42 -10.98
C ALA A 8 6.61 -23.82 -10.45
N ILE A 9 5.44 -24.36 -10.85
CA ILE A 9 4.13 -23.95 -10.34
C ILE A 9 4.06 -24.17 -8.83
N ARG A 10 4.43 -25.37 -8.34
CA ARG A 10 4.43 -25.70 -6.90
C ARG A 10 5.38 -24.81 -6.10
N GLN A 11 6.50 -24.43 -6.69
CA GLN A 11 7.46 -23.51 -6.07
C GLN A 11 6.91 -22.09 -5.99
N SER A 12 6.28 -21.60 -7.06
CA SER A 12 5.60 -20.30 -7.09
C SER A 12 4.51 -20.24 -6.02
N ILE A 13 3.68 -21.28 -5.92
CA ILE A 13 2.64 -21.42 -4.89
C ILE A 13 3.23 -21.38 -3.47
N ALA A 14 4.33 -22.11 -3.23
CA ALA A 14 4.99 -22.13 -1.94
C ALA A 14 5.51 -20.76 -1.51
N ASN A 15 5.92 -19.90 -2.46
CA ASN A 15 6.43 -18.56 -2.15
C ASN A 15 5.37 -17.62 -1.57
N TYR A 16 4.08 -17.98 -1.59
CA TYR A 16 3.00 -17.21 -0.96
C TYR A 16 2.70 -17.65 0.47
N MET A 17 3.33 -18.72 0.97
CA MET A 17 3.03 -19.28 2.28
C MET A 17 3.59 -18.42 3.42
N LEU A 18 2.81 -18.33 4.49
CA LEU A 18 3.26 -17.81 5.78
C LEU A 18 4.25 -18.78 6.46
N PRO A 19 5.00 -18.31 7.46
CA PRO A 19 5.72 -19.19 8.37
C PRO A 19 4.80 -20.22 9.01
N ILE A 20 5.29 -21.45 9.19
CA ILE A 20 4.48 -22.54 9.76
C ILE A 20 4.08 -22.28 11.22
N SER A 21 4.81 -21.40 11.91
CA SER A 21 4.50 -20.94 13.27
C SER A 21 3.33 -19.95 13.32
N SER A 22 2.93 -19.36 12.19
CA SER A 22 1.80 -18.43 12.12
C SER A 22 0.47 -19.16 12.39
N ARG A 23 -0.40 -18.57 13.21
CA ARG A 23 -1.78 -19.07 13.39
C ARG A 23 -2.58 -19.01 12.08
N TYR A 24 -2.22 -18.11 11.18
CA TYR A 24 -2.88 -17.91 9.88
C TYR A 24 -2.32 -18.81 8.77
N TYR A 25 -1.41 -19.75 9.08
CA TYR A 25 -0.82 -20.64 8.09
C TYR A 25 -1.87 -21.49 7.34
N VAL A 26 -2.80 -22.10 8.07
CA VAL A 26 -3.84 -22.96 7.48
C VAL A 26 -4.83 -22.13 6.66
N GLU A 27 -5.14 -20.93 7.12
CA GLU A 27 -6.01 -19.97 6.43
C GLU A 27 -5.37 -19.50 5.11
N ARG A 28 -4.10 -19.08 5.15
CA ARG A 28 -3.30 -18.76 3.96
C ARG A 28 -3.33 -19.88 2.94
N LYS A 29 -3.14 -21.12 3.39
CA LYS A 29 -3.19 -22.30 2.52
C LYS A 29 -4.56 -22.42 1.84
N LYS A 30 -5.67 -22.25 2.57
CA LYS A 30 -7.03 -22.26 2.01
C LYS A 30 -7.23 -21.14 0.99
N ILE A 31 -6.73 -19.93 1.25
CA ILE A 31 -6.85 -18.78 0.35
C ILE A 31 -6.08 -19.03 -0.95
N ILE A 32 -4.88 -19.59 -0.87
CA ILE A 32 -4.11 -19.97 -2.06
C ILE A 32 -4.86 -21.03 -2.88
N TRP A 33 -5.46 -22.02 -2.23
CA TRP A 33 -6.32 -22.99 -2.91
C TRP A 33 -7.53 -22.35 -3.57
N ALA A 34 -8.22 -21.43 -2.90
CA ALA A 34 -9.34 -20.69 -3.47
C ALA A 34 -8.90 -19.87 -4.70
N PHE A 35 -7.73 -19.23 -4.64
CA PHE A 35 -7.15 -18.51 -5.76
C PHE A 35 -6.86 -19.43 -6.97
N ILE A 36 -6.30 -20.62 -6.72
CA ILE A 36 -6.07 -21.63 -7.77
C ILE A 36 -7.39 -22.12 -8.36
N CYS A 37 -8.40 -22.41 -7.54
CA CYS A 37 -9.73 -22.80 -8.01
C CYS A 37 -10.37 -21.71 -8.87
N ARG A 38 -10.22 -20.42 -8.50
CA ARG A 38 -10.64 -19.29 -9.34
C ARG A 38 -9.92 -19.29 -10.68
N ALA A 39 -8.60 -19.49 -10.69
CA ALA A 39 -7.82 -19.54 -11.91
C ALA A 39 -8.27 -20.70 -12.82
N ILE A 40 -8.46 -21.91 -12.27
CA ILE A 40 -9.01 -23.08 -12.97
C ILE A 40 -10.38 -22.76 -13.57
N ARG A 41 -11.27 -22.09 -12.83
CA ARG A 41 -12.61 -21.70 -13.30
C ARG A 41 -12.57 -20.80 -14.55
N THR A 42 -11.49 -20.07 -14.80
CA THR A 42 -11.35 -19.19 -15.98
C THR A 42 -11.07 -19.95 -17.28
N ASP A 43 -10.56 -21.17 -17.21
CA ASP A 43 -10.27 -22.01 -18.38
C ASP A 43 -11.21 -23.23 -18.41
N PRO A 44 -12.09 -23.37 -19.42
CA PRO A 44 -13.01 -24.49 -19.49
C PRO A 44 -12.35 -25.87 -19.51
N SER A 45 -11.14 -25.99 -20.08
CA SER A 45 -10.45 -27.28 -20.13
C SER A 45 -9.93 -27.68 -18.75
N LEU A 46 -9.33 -26.73 -18.02
CA LEU A 46 -8.89 -26.97 -16.64
C LEU A 46 -10.07 -27.24 -15.72
N LEU A 47 -11.19 -26.53 -15.91
CA LEU A 47 -12.39 -26.75 -15.11
C LEU A 47 -12.95 -28.15 -15.29
N VAL A 48 -13.08 -28.64 -16.54
CA VAL A 48 -13.54 -30.01 -16.80
C VAL A 48 -12.58 -31.04 -16.21
N LEU A 49 -11.28 -30.86 -16.43
CA LEU A 49 -10.25 -31.75 -15.87
C LEU A 49 -10.28 -31.78 -14.35
N SER A 50 -10.55 -30.64 -13.70
CA SER A 50 -10.61 -30.55 -12.23
C SER A 50 -11.73 -31.41 -11.62
N LEU A 51 -12.75 -31.81 -12.40
CA LEU A 51 -13.83 -32.68 -11.92
C LEU A 51 -13.36 -34.10 -11.60
N GLU A 52 -12.20 -34.52 -12.11
CA GLU A 52 -11.60 -35.83 -11.85
C GLU A 52 -10.88 -35.89 -10.49
N TYR A 53 -10.73 -34.75 -9.81
CA TYR A 53 -9.94 -34.60 -8.59
C TYR A 53 -10.80 -34.13 -7.42
N GLN A 54 -10.46 -34.60 -6.22
CA GLN A 54 -11.21 -34.26 -5.01
C GLN A 54 -10.87 -32.87 -4.49
N ASP A 55 -9.58 -32.49 -4.55
CA ASP A 55 -9.05 -31.27 -3.95
C ASP A 55 -7.85 -30.70 -4.73
N VAL A 56 -7.42 -29.49 -4.36
CA VAL A 56 -6.28 -28.82 -5.03
C VAL A 56 -4.96 -29.59 -4.86
N PRO A 57 -4.60 -30.13 -3.68
CA PRO A 57 -3.41 -30.97 -3.56
C PRO A 57 -3.37 -32.17 -4.51
N SER A 58 -4.47 -32.92 -4.64
CA SER A 58 -4.54 -34.07 -5.56
C SER A 58 -4.40 -33.66 -7.02
N PHE A 59 -5.01 -32.54 -7.42
CA PHE A 59 -4.83 -31.96 -8.75
C PHE A 59 -3.37 -31.54 -9.02
N LEU A 60 -2.70 -30.89 -8.07
CA LEU A 60 -1.34 -30.36 -8.29
C LEU A 60 -0.20 -31.38 -8.15
N THR A 61 -0.47 -32.54 -7.56
CA THR A 61 0.56 -33.55 -7.26
C THR A 61 0.48 -34.79 -8.14
N THR A 62 -0.55 -34.91 -8.96
CA THR A 62 -0.69 -36.01 -9.93
C THR A 62 0.44 -36.01 -10.96
N THR A 63 0.88 -37.20 -11.35
CA THR A 63 1.85 -37.40 -12.43
C THR A 63 1.20 -37.53 -13.80
N GLU A 64 -0.13 -37.53 -13.85
CA GLU A 64 -0.92 -37.77 -15.07
C GLU A 64 -1.09 -36.49 -15.92
N HIS A 65 -0.90 -35.32 -15.33
CA HIS A 65 -1.02 -34.07 -16.06
C HIS A 65 0.14 -33.82 -17.03
N ASP A 66 -0.21 -33.49 -18.27
CA ASP A 66 0.74 -33.18 -19.33
C ASP A 66 1.29 -31.75 -19.23
N LEU A 67 2.25 -31.43 -20.12
CA LEU A 67 2.86 -30.11 -20.18
C LEU A 67 1.83 -29.02 -20.57
N LEU A 68 0.85 -29.36 -21.41
CA LEU A 68 -0.17 -28.42 -21.87
C LEU A 68 -1.05 -27.95 -20.70
N THR A 69 -1.44 -28.87 -19.81
CA THR A 69 -2.19 -28.58 -18.59
C THR A 69 -1.40 -27.66 -17.66
N ALA A 70 -0.11 -27.96 -17.43
CA ALA A 70 0.76 -27.11 -16.63
C ALA A 70 0.84 -25.69 -17.20
N THR A 71 1.03 -25.57 -18.52
CA THR A 71 1.17 -24.28 -19.22
C THR A 71 -0.11 -23.46 -19.14
N LYS A 72 -1.28 -24.11 -19.29
CA LYS A 72 -2.57 -23.45 -19.14
C LYS A 72 -2.77 -22.93 -17.71
N LEU A 73 -2.47 -23.76 -16.71
CA LEU A 73 -2.62 -23.36 -15.32
C LEU A 73 -1.69 -22.19 -14.97
N GLU A 74 -0.42 -22.26 -15.38
CA GLU A 74 0.53 -21.17 -15.21
C GLU A 74 0.04 -19.88 -15.88
N ALA A 75 -0.47 -19.96 -17.11
CA ALA A 75 -1.03 -18.83 -17.82
C ALA A 75 -2.27 -18.23 -17.11
N CYS A 76 -3.15 -19.07 -16.57
CA CYS A 76 -4.29 -18.62 -15.76
C CYS A 76 -3.78 -17.90 -14.50
N LEU A 77 -2.91 -18.53 -13.70
CA LEU A 77 -2.37 -17.95 -12.48
C LEU A 77 -1.65 -16.61 -12.74
N GLY A 78 -0.85 -16.52 -13.80
CA GLY A 78 -0.10 -15.31 -14.16
C GLY A 78 -0.95 -14.15 -14.68
N ARG A 79 -2.20 -14.41 -15.12
CA ARG A 79 -3.12 -13.40 -15.65
C ARG A 79 -4.18 -12.93 -14.66
N MET A 80 -4.23 -13.54 -13.47
CA MET A 80 -5.24 -13.19 -12.47
C MET A 80 -5.00 -11.79 -11.92
N PRO A 81 -5.98 -10.86 -12.01
CA PRO A 81 -5.84 -9.54 -11.42
C PRO A 81 -5.93 -9.63 -9.90
N LEU A 82 -5.34 -8.68 -9.17
CA LEU A 82 -5.39 -8.65 -7.69
C LEU A 82 -6.81 -8.64 -7.13
N SER A 83 -7.78 -8.18 -7.92
CA SER A 83 -9.18 -8.21 -7.54
C SER A 83 -9.71 -9.65 -7.34
N GLU A 84 -9.09 -10.64 -8.00
CA GLU A 84 -9.38 -12.07 -7.78
C GLU A 84 -8.67 -12.64 -6.55
N VAL A 85 -7.52 -12.09 -6.15
CA VAL A 85 -6.90 -12.41 -4.84
C VAL A 85 -7.84 -11.97 -3.73
N ARG A 86 -8.38 -10.74 -3.81
CA ARG A 86 -9.39 -10.27 -2.85
C ARG A 86 -10.61 -11.18 -2.82
N ALA A 87 -11.07 -11.63 -3.98
CA ALA A 87 -12.21 -12.52 -4.08
C ALA A 87 -11.91 -13.93 -3.53
N ALA A 88 -10.69 -14.42 -3.66
CA ALA A 88 -10.25 -15.69 -3.03
C ALA A 88 -10.17 -15.57 -1.51
N ILE A 89 -9.73 -14.42 -0.99
CA ILE A 89 -9.76 -14.13 0.45
C ILE A 89 -11.20 -14.13 0.94
N ASP A 90 -12.10 -13.45 0.21
CA ASP A 90 -13.53 -13.43 0.50
C ASP A 90 -14.15 -14.83 0.42
N ASP A 91 -13.75 -15.69 -0.52
CA ASP A 91 -14.24 -17.08 -0.58
C ASP A 91 -13.96 -17.89 0.69
N VAL A 92 -12.90 -17.55 1.44
CA VAL A 92 -12.47 -18.25 2.65
C VAL A 92 -12.94 -17.55 3.93
N LEU A 93 -12.86 -16.22 3.98
CA LEU A 93 -13.11 -15.42 5.18
C LEU A 93 -14.52 -14.85 5.25
N ARG A 94 -15.33 -15.02 4.20
CA ARG A 94 -16.73 -14.57 4.20
C ARG A 94 -17.46 -15.15 5.42
N PRO A 95 -18.15 -14.29 6.18
CA PRO A 95 -18.96 -14.75 7.31
C PRO A 95 -19.96 -15.82 6.88
N ALA A 96 -20.11 -16.87 7.69
CA ALA A 96 -21.07 -17.94 7.41
C ALA A 96 -22.53 -17.45 7.51
N GLU A 97 -22.77 -16.46 8.36
CA GLU A 97 -24.07 -15.83 8.60
C GLU A 97 -24.16 -14.52 7.83
N LEU A 98 -24.32 -14.60 6.51
CA LEU A 98 -24.66 -13.41 5.73
C LEU A 98 -26.15 -13.10 5.89
N PRO A 99 -26.55 -11.81 5.83
CA PRO A 99 -27.95 -11.42 5.86
C PRO A 99 -28.75 -12.16 4.77
N ALA A 100 -29.98 -12.58 5.08
CA ALA A 100 -30.87 -13.30 4.15
C ALA A 100 -31.16 -12.55 2.83
N SER A 101 -30.78 -11.28 2.75
CA SER A 101 -30.89 -10.41 1.57
C SER A 101 -29.77 -10.58 0.53
N GLU A 102 -28.70 -11.31 0.82
CA GLU A 102 -27.66 -11.60 -0.18
C GLU A 102 -27.99 -12.90 -0.95
N ASP A 103 -28.20 -12.82 -2.26
CA ASP A 103 -28.33 -14.00 -3.13
C ASP A 103 -26.94 -14.66 -3.28
N ILE A 104 -26.63 -15.60 -2.38
CA ILE A 104 -25.31 -16.25 -2.32
C ILE A 104 -25.23 -17.35 -3.37
N ARG A 105 -24.83 -16.98 -4.58
CA ARG A 105 -24.49 -17.95 -5.64
C ARG A 105 -23.02 -18.32 -5.59
N PHE A 106 -22.74 -19.61 -5.56
CA PHE A 106 -21.38 -20.14 -5.65
C PHE A 106 -21.29 -21.35 -6.57
N THR A 107 -20.07 -21.64 -7.03
CA THR A 107 -19.73 -22.86 -7.75
C THR A 107 -18.65 -23.59 -6.96
N SER A 108 -18.77 -24.90 -6.80
CA SER A 108 -17.74 -25.71 -6.14
C SER A 108 -16.67 -26.13 -7.16
N VAL A 109 -15.41 -25.87 -6.87
CA VAL A 109 -14.26 -26.30 -7.68
C VAL A 109 -13.25 -26.92 -6.72
N LEU A 110 -12.88 -28.20 -6.94
CA LEU A 110 -11.95 -28.95 -6.09
C LEU A 110 -12.29 -28.86 -4.59
N GLY A 111 -13.58 -28.99 -4.26
CA GLY A 111 -14.11 -28.91 -2.90
C GLY A 111 -14.21 -27.50 -2.30
N ILE A 112 -13.81 -26.44 -3.03
CA ILE A 112 -13.85 -25.05 -2.56
C ILE A 112 -15.03 -24.31 -3.18
N ARG A 113 -15.76 -23.56 -2.34
CA ARG A 113 -16.86 -22.69 -2.78
C ARG A 113 -16.29 -21.41 -3.36
N ILE A 114 -16.57 -21.16 -4.64
CA ILE A 114 -16.18 -19.94 -5.34
C ILE A 114 -17.42 -19.09 -5.54
N TYR A 115 -17.54 -18.00 -4.78
CA TYR A 115 -18.71 -17.13 -4.85
C TYR A 115 -18.68 -16.26 -6.11
N GLN A 116 -19.86 -16.05 -6.70
CA GLN A 116 -20.02 -15.25 -7.92
C GLN A 116 -19.97 -13.75 -7.62
N ALA A 117 -20.64 -13.32 -6.55
CA ALA A 117 -20.61 -11.95 -6.05
C ALA A 117 -19.54 -11.81 -4.96
N ARG A 118 -18.91 -10.63 -4.84
CA ARG A 118 -18.02 -10.28 -3.72
C ARG A 118 -18.85 -9.78 -2.55
N SER A 119 -18.46 -10.15 -1.33
CA SER A 119 -19.05 -9.53 -0.15
C SER A 119 -18.67 -8.05 -0.09
N GLN A 120 -19.53 -7.25 0.54
CA GLN A 120 -19.22 -5.86 0.85
C GLN A 120 -18.70 -5.70 2.28
N HIS A 121 -18.36 -6.81 2.94
CA HIS A 121 -17.85 -6.79 4.30
C HIS A 121 -16.38 -6.33 4.30
N PRO A 122 -16.00 -5.46 5.26
CA PRO A 122 -14.60 -5.14 5.49
C PRO A 122 -13.81 -6.42 5.77
N LEU A 123 -12.59 -6.47 5.23
CA LEU A 123 -11.66 -7.56 5.55
C LEU A 123 -11.14 -7.38 6.99
N PRO A 124 -10.88 -8.47 7.74
CA PRO A 124 -10.13 -8.37 8.99
C PRO A 124 -8.69 -7.93 8.71
N PHE A 125 -8.01 -7.39 9.72
CA PHE A 125 -6.71 -6.75 9.55
C PHE A 125 -5.63 -7.73 9.04
N HIS A 126 -5.59 -8.96 9.55
CA HIS A 126 -4.64 -9.99 9.08
C HIS A 126 -4.79 -10.34 7.59
N ALA A 127 -5.98 -10.13 7.01
CA ALA A 127 -6.23 -10.45 5.61
C ALA A 127 -5.48 -9.55 4.63
N TRP A 128 -5.00 -8.38 5.07
CA TRP A 128 -4.09 -7.56 4.27
C TRP A 128 -2.75 -8.25 4.05
N GLY A 129 -2.29 -9.04 5.02
CA GLY A 129 -1.18 -9.95 4.82
C GLY A 129 -1.44 -10.91 3.67
N HIS A 130 -2.69 -11.38 3.53
CA HIS A 130 -3.08 -12.25 2.43
C HIS A 130 -2.84 -11.61 1.07
N VAL A 131 -3.40 -10.41 0.87
CA VAL A 131 -3.20 -9.59 -0.32
C VAL A 131 -1.72 -9.37 -0.61
N LEU A 132 -0.96 -8.92 0.39
CA LEU A 132 0.43 -8.48 0.23
C LEU A 132 1.42 -9.60 -0.09
N ALA A 133 1.06 -10.87 0.12
CA ALA A 133 1.91 -11.97 -0.38
C ALA A 133 1.76 -12.18 -1.89
N PHE A 134 0.56 -11.96 -2.45
CA PHE A 134 0.32 -12.09 -3.89
C PHE A 134 0.80 -10.87 -4.67
N SER A 135 0.81 -9.69 -4.04
CA SER A 135 1.44 -8.50 -4.59
C SER A 135 2.28 -7.80 -3.55
N SER A 136 3.58 -7.77 -3.77
CA SER A 136 4.47 -6.96 -2.96
C SER A 136 4.22 -5.46 -3.16
N CYS A 137 3.60 -5.04 -4.27
CA CYS A 137 3.38 -3.63 -4.61
C CYS A 137 2.20 -3.04 -3.82
N GLN A 138 2.51 -2.13 -2.89
CA GLN A 138 1.48 -1.46 -2.08
C GLN A 138 0.48 -0.67 -2.93
N ASP A 139 0.92 -0.01 -4.00
CA ASP A 139 0.02 0.75 -4.88
C ASP A 139 -0.98 -0.20 -5.57
N CYS A 140 -0.52 -1.37 -6.00
CA CYS A 140 -1.40 -2.39 -6.57
C CYS A 140 -2.37 -2.97 -5.52
N ALA A 141 -1.92 -3.21 -4.29
CA ALA A 141 -2.78 -3.65 -3.19
C ALA A 141 -3.85 -2.59 -2.81
N ARG A 142 -3.49 -1.30 -2.86
CA ARG A 142 -4.46 -0.20 -2.66
C ARG A 142 -5.55 -0.17 -3.73
N SER A 143 -5.24 -0.60 -4.95
CA SER A 143 -6.20 -0.58 -6.07
C SER A 143 -7.43 -1.48 -5.89
N ILE A 144 -7.38 -2.39 -4.92
CA ILE A 144 -8.49 -3.29 -4.55
C ILE A 144 -9.16 -2.89 -3.23
N CYS A 145 -8.77 -1.77 -2.63
CA CYS A 145 -9.43 -1.20 -1.46
C CYS A 145 -10.69 -0.42 -1.88
N TYR A 146 -11.74 -0.50 -1.05
CA TYR A 146 -13.02 0.16 -1.27
C TYR A 146 -13.24 1.38 -0.37
N THR A 147 -12.48 1.51 0.70
CA THR A 147 -12.58 2.62 1.67
C THR A 147 -11.20 3.16 2.03
N VAL A 148 -11.16 4.34 2.64
CA VAL A 148 -9.91 4.92 3.17
C VAL A 148 -9.39 4.10 4.34
N GLU A 149 -10.27 3.54 5.16
CA GLU A 149 -9.93 2.66 6.27
C GLU A 149 -9.16 1.43 5.79
N GLU A 150 -9.63 0.79 4.72
CA GLU A 150 -8.94 -0.35 4.10
C GLU A 150 -7.55 0.02 3.58
N ILE A 151 -7.38 1.22 3.01
CA ILE A 151 -6.07 1.72 2.58
C ILE A 151 -5.13 1.89 3.78
N ILE A 152 -5.63 2.51 4.85
CA ILE A 152 -4.87 2.73 6.09
C ILE A 152 -4.45 1.39 6.71
N GLU A 153 -5.37 0.43 6.82
CA GLU A 153 -5.09 -0.90 7.36
C GLU A 153 -4.08 -1.67 6.51
N CYS A 154 -4.25 -1.66 5.18
CA CYS A 154 -3.30 -2.27 4.26
C CYS A 154 -1.89 -1.67 4.41
N GLN A 155 -1.79 -0.35 4.54
CA GLN A 155 -0.51 0.35 4.76
C GLN A 155 0.10 -0.01 6.11
N ARG A 156 -0.69 0.03 7.19
CA ARG A 156 -0.27 -0.34 8.54
C ARG A 156 0.27 -1.76 8.57
N TYR A 157 -0.46 -2.72 8.01
CA TYR A 157 -0.03 -4.11 7.96
C TYR A 157 1.31 -4.23 7.23
N ALA A 158 1.44 -3.62 6.05
CA ALA A 158 2.67 -3.66 5.28
C ALA A 158 3.87 -3.07 6.02
N LEU A 159 3.66 -1.98 6.78
CA LEU A 159 4.69 -1.35 7.61
C LEU A 159 5.09 -2.23 8.79
N PHE A 160 4.12 -2.82 9.50
CA PHE A 160 4.40 -3.69 10.65
C PHE A 160 5.15 -4.95 10.23
N THR A 161 4.70 -5.66 9.20
CA THR A 161 5.33 -6.94 8.80
C THR A 161 6.55 -6.78 7.88
N GLY A 162 6.99 -5.54 7.65
CA GLY A 162 8.12 -5.25 6.75
C GLY A 162 7.86 -5.67 5.31
N ALA A 163 6.60 -5.81 4.88
CA ALA A 163 6.21 -6.09 3.49
C ALA A 163 6.32 -4.82 2.63
N ARG A 164 7.50 -4.19 2.66
CA ARG A 164 7.82 -2.97 1.93
C ARG A 164 8.05 -3.33 0.47
N SER A 165 7.18 -2.87 -0.45
CA SER A 165 7.68 -2.50 -1.77
C SER A 165 7.91 -1.01 -1.82
N PHE A 166 8.98 -0.65 -2.53
CA PHE A 166 9.17 0.64 -3.15
C PHE A 166 7.86 1.05 -3.84
N SER A 167 7.22 2.12 -3.37
CA SER A 167 6.17 2.76 -4.15
C SER A 167 6.74 3.15 -5.50
N SER A 168 5.94 3.00 -6.55
CA SER A 168 6.29 3.44 -7.90
C SER A 168 6.61 4.94 -7.92
N CYS A 169 5.97 5.70 -7.04
CA CYS A 169 6.22 7.12 -6.82
C CYS A 169 7.60 7.44 -6.20
N GLY A 170 8.31 6.46 -5.65
CA GLY A 170 9.70 6.60 -5.19
C GLY A 170 10.76 6.22 -6.24
N ARG A 171 10.37 5.72 -7.43
CA ARG A 171 11.36 5.26 -8.43
C ARG A 171 12.01 6.37 -9.27
N ALA A 172 11.45 7.59 -9.29
CA ALA A 172 11.87 8.58 -10.29
C ALA A 172 12.96 9.58 -9.84
N LEU A 173 13.43 9.58 -8.58
CA LEU A 173 14.36 10.65 -8.13
C LEU A 173 15.49 10.25 -7.16
N PHE A 174 15.66 8.98 -6.79
CA PHE A 174 16.38 8.67 -5.55
C PHE A 174 17.67 7.86 -5.76
N MET A 175 18.77 8.58 -6.02
CA MET A 175 20.12 8.12 -5.73
C MET A 175 20.85 9.19 -4.89
N ALA A 176 21.42 8.76 -3.75
CA ALA A 176 22.36 9.45 -2.83
C ALA A 176 21.81 10.08 -1.52
N GLY A 177 22.26 9.57 -0.36
CA GLY A 177 22.41 10.34 0.90
C GLY A 177 21.67 9.86 2.15
N THR A 178 22.25 10.10 3.34
CA THR A 178 21.71 9.84 4.71
C THR A 178 20.44 10.61 5.06
N THR A 179 20.08 11.64 4.28
CA THR A 179 18.81 12.38 4.37
C THR A 179 17.62 11.57 3.87
N ILE A 180 17.85 10.51 3.08
CA ILE A 180 16.81 9.64 2.50
C ILE A 180 16.13 8.80 3.60
N ASP A 181 16.87 8.35 4.61
CA ASP A 181 16.31 7.56 5.71
C ASP A 181 15.31 8.35 6.53
N ARG A 182 15.61 9.62 6.84
CA ARG A 182 14.73 10.48 7.64
C ARG A 182 13.41 10.78 6.92
N HIS A 183 13.46 11.01 5.60
CA HIS A 183 12.25 11.25 4.83
C HIS A 183 11.35 10.00 4.74
N ASN A 184 11.94 8.84 4.45
CA ASN A 184 11.19 7.58 4.41
C ASN A 184 10.53 7.26 5.75
N ILE A 185 11.26 7.44 6.86
CA ILE A 185 10.70 7.27 8.22
C ILE A 185 9.54 8.24 8.44
N ALA A 186 9.66 9.51 8.03
CA ALA A 186 8.59 10.48 8.23
C ALA A 186 7.32 10.13 7.45
N THR A 187 7.46 9.62 6.22
CA THR A 187 6.34 9.14 5.41
C THR A 187 5.72 7.88 6.01
N ASP A 188 6.55 6.94 6.50
CA ASP A 188 6.08 5.74 7.20
C ASP A 188 5.30 6.09 8.49
N VAL A 189 5.79 7.07 9.26
CA VAL A 189 5.11 7.60 10.45
C VAL A 189 3.75 8.20 10.09
N ALA A 190 3.69 8.99 9.01
CA ALA A 190 2.42 9.56 8.59
C ALA A 190 1.43 8.46 8.16
N ALA A 191 1.90 7.48 7.37
CA ALA A 191 1.09 6.34 6.92
C ALA A 191 0.58 5.49 8.10
N ILE A 192 1.41 5.22 9.11
CA ILE A 192 0.99 4.43 10.27
C ILE A 192 -0.07 5.15 11.11
N CYS A 193 -0.01 6.49 11.18
CA CYS A 193 -1.04 7.33 11.78
C CYS A 193 -2.33 7.43 10.96
N GLY A 194 -2.43 6.74 9.82
CA GLY A 194 -3.60 6.75 8.96
C GLY A 194 -3.61 7.89 7.95
N ILE A 195 -2.45 8.47 7.64
CA ILE A 195 -2.31 9.56 6.69
C ILE A 195 -1.72 9.04 5.39
N VAL A 196 -2.51 9.08 4.32
CA VAL A 196 -2.00 8.80 2.97
C VAL A 196 -1.33 10.06 2.43
N VAL A 197 -0.01 10.17 2.53
CA VAL A 197 0.74 11.39 2.19
C VAL A 197 1.22 11.41 0.74
N GLU A 198 1.07 12.57 0.07
CA GLU A 198 1.86 12.91 -1.11
C GLU A 198 2.59 14.24 -0.98
N HIS A 199 3.67 14.36 -1.77
CA HIS A 199 4.57 15.50 -1.78
C HIS A 199 4.63 16.14 -3.16
N SER A 200 4.70 17.46 -3.19
CA SER A 200 4.91 18.23 -4.41
C SER A 200 6.38 18.27 -4.82
N VAL A 201 6.64 18.29 -6.13
CA VAL A 201 7.96 18.62 -6.65
C VAL A 201 8.20 20.13 -6.51
N LYS A 202 9.25 20.52 -5.78
CA LYS A 202 9.58 21.94 -5.49
C LYS A 202 9.70 22.79 -6.75
N GLU A 203 10.29 22.23 -7.79
CA GLU A 203 10.50 22.92 -9.06
C GLU A 203 10.51 21.95 -10.24
N SER A 204 9.85 22.32 -11.34
CA SER A 204 9.82 21.53 -12.57
C SER A 204 9.98 22.45 -13.78
N ILE A 205 10.70 22.00 -14.80
CA ILE A 205 10.77 22.64 -16.11
C ILE A 205 10.23 21.65 -17.14
N ALA A 206 9.27 22.08 -17.95
CA ALA A 206 8.67 21.23 -18.98
C ALA A 206 8.35 22.04 -20.24
N LYS A 207 8.25 21.35 -21.38
CA LYS A 207 7.73 21.92 -22.61
C LYS A 207 6.21 21.69 -22.64
N VAL A 208 5.43 22.76 -22.76
CA VAL A 208 3.97 22.74 -22.76
C VAL A 208 3.46 23.25 -24.10
N SER A 209 2.47 22.56 -24.66
CA SER A 209 1.72 23.05 -25.81
C SER A 209 0.57 23.91 -25.30
N ARG A 210 0.42 25.13 -25.83
CA ARG A 210 -0.79 25.93 -25.65
C ARG A 210 -1.44 26.13 -27.00
N ASP A 211 -2.75 25.90 -27.04
CA ASP A 211 -3.55 25.78 -28.26
C ASP A 211 -3.35 26.94 -29.24
N ASP A 212 -3.02 28.14 -28.75
CA ASP A 212 -2.90 29.35 -29.58
C ASP A 212 -1.47 29.92 -29.74
N SER A 213 -0.44 29.34 -29.11
CA SER A 213 0.92 29.99 -29.03
C SER A 213 2.11 29.07 -29.35
N GLY A 214 1.85 27.85 -29.81
CA GLY A 214 2.89 26.86 -30.09
C GLY A 214 3.47 26.23 -28.82
N GLN A 215 4.60 25.54 -28.97
CA GLN A 215 5.28 24.90 -27.83
C GLN A 215 6.14 25.91 -27.07
N LEU A 216 5.87 26.08 -25.78
CA LEU A 216 6.62 26.96 -24.88
C LEU A 216 7.35 26.13 -23.83
N TRP A 217 8.44 26.68 -23.32
CA TRP A 217 9.05 26.20 -22.07
C TRP A 217 8.33 26.86 -20.91
N GLU A 218 7.99 26.06 -19.90
CA GLU A 218 7.39 26.53 -18.65
C GLU A 218 8.20 26.01 -17.47
N GLN A 219 8.53 26.94 -16.58
CA GLN A 219 9.14 26.63 -15.30
C GLN A 219 8.12 26.91 -14.20
N ARG A 220 7.88 25.91 -13.36
CA ARG A 220 6.98 26.00 -12.20
C ARG A 220 7.78 25.82 -10.92
N LYS A 221 7.59 26.72 -9.97
CA LYS A 221 8.02 26.56 -8.57
C LYS A 221 6.77 26.37 -7.71
N GLN A 222 6.58 25.16 -7.18
CA GLN A 222 5.44 24.88 -6.31
C GLN A 222 5.79 25.20 -4.87
N VAL A 223 4.80 25.70 -4.12
CA VAL A 223 4.93 25.76 -2.66
C VAL A 223 4.91 24.33 -2.13
N PRO A 224 5.93 23.89 -1.36
CA PRO A 224 5.94 22.54 -0.78
C PRO A 224 4.66 22.30 0.02
N PHE A 225 3.96 21.24 -0.32
CA PHE A 225 2.75 20.82 0.38
C PHE A 225 2.79 19.36 0.75
N VAL A 226 1.98 19.02 1.75
CA VAL A 226 1.64 17.67 2.16
C VAL A 226 0.14 17.52 1.97
N SER A 227 -0.28 16.72 1.01
CA SER A 227 -1.69 16.31 0.91
C SER A 227 -1.91 15.03 1.68
N GLY A 228 -3.11 14.86 2.23
CA GLY A 228 -3.49 13.59 2.79
C GLY A 228 -4.99 13.38 2.97
N SER A 229 -5.34 12.15 3.29
CA SER A 229 -6.71 11.74 3.63
C SER A 229 -6.73 11.07 5.00
N LEU A 230 -7.76 11.37 5.77
CA LEU A 230 -8.04 10.83 7.10
C LEU A 230 -9.43 10.19 7.13
N SER A 231 -9.58 9.15 7.94
CA SER A 231 -10.88 8.54 8.19
C SER A 231 -11.79 9.49 8.99
N ILE A 232 -13.09 9.49 8.69
CA ILE A 232 -14.11 10.22 9.47
C ILE A 232 -14.73 9.36 10.59
N VAL A 233 -14.45 8.07 10.61
CA VAL A 233 -15.00 7.14 11.62
C VAL A 233 -14.00 6.86 12.73
N ASP A 234 -12.72 7.08 12.48
CA ASP A 234 -11.66 6.91 13.47
C ASP A 234 -11.51 8.14 14.38
N SER A 235 -11.70 7.92 15.69
CA SER A 235 -11.50 8.96 16.71
C SER A 235 -10.09 9.56 16.70
N GLN A 236 -9.05 8.77 16.43
CA GLN A 236 -7.67 9.28 16.41
C GLN A 236 -7.42 10.17 15.19
N SER A 237 -8.01 9.84 14.04
CA SER A 237 -8.03 10.69 12.86
C SER A 237 -8.68 12.05 13.15
N HIS A 238 -9.74 12.11 13.97
CA HIS A 238 -10.33 13.38 14.42
C HIS A 238 -9.41 14.18 15.34
N ASP A 239 -8.75 13.54 16.30
CA ASP A 239 -7.80 14.20 17.20
C ASP A 239 -6.60 14.77 16.44
N LEU A 240 -6.09 14.03 15.45
CA LEU A 240 -5.05 14.49 14.55
C LEU A 240 -5.49 15.69 13.70
N LEU A 241 -6.71 15.66 13.15
CA LEU A 241 -7.27 16.80 12.44
C LEU A 241 -7.39 18.04 13.33
N ASN A 242 -7.83 17.85 14.57
CA ASN A 242 -7.92 18.93 15.56
C ASN A 242 -6.54 19.50 15.93
N ALA A 243 -5.53 18.65 16.11
CA ALA A 243 -4.15 19.07 16.36
C ALA A 243 -3.56 19.86 15.18
N LEU A 244 -3.84 19.41 13.95
CA LEU A 244 -3.48 20.13 12.72
C LEU A 244 -4.11 21.52 12.66
N LEU A 245 -5.42 21.59 12.88
CA LEU A 245 -6.16 22.85 12.90
C LEU A 245 -5.63 23.82 13.96
N ARG A 246 -5.39 23.35 15.19
CA ARG A 246 -4.81 24.16 16.27
C ARG A 246 -3.43 24.67 15.90
N SER A 247 -2.59 23.83 15.29
CA SER A 247 -1.25 24.23 14.84
C SER A 247 -1.29 25.35 13.80
N CYS A 248 -2.24 25.29 12.86
CA CYS A 248 -2.46 26.34 11.88
C CYS A 248 -3.00 27.64 12.50
N LEU A 249 -3.73 27.58 13.62
CA LEU A 249 -4.18 28.79 14.33
C LEU A 249 -3.03 29.47 15.08
N VAL A 250 -2.10 28.68 15.65
CA VAL A 250 -0.96 29.20 16.41
C VAL A 250 0.15 29.71 15.51
N GLN A 251 0.38 29.04 14.37
CA GLN A 251 1.53 29.30 13.51
C GLN A 251 1.13 29.93 12.18
N LYS A 252 1.61 31.15 11.95
CA LYS A 252 1.22 31.99 10.81
C LYS A 252 1.75 31.51 9.46
N ASP A 253 2.78 30.66 9.47
CA ASP A 253 3.42 30.06 8.29
C ASP A 253 2.77 28.75 7.86
N LEU A 254 1.97 28.13 8.72
CA LEU A 254 1.16 26.97 8.34
C LEU A 254 -0.19 27.41 7.82
N THR A 255 -0.61 26.75 6.74
CA THR A 255 -1.96 26.89 6.24
C THR A 255 -2.51 25.52 5.92
N VAL A 256 -3.75 25.26 6.29
CA VAL A 256 -4.45 24.03 5.96
C VAL A 256 -5.68 24.33 5.12
N ILE A 257 -5.88 23.52 4.08
CA ILE A 257 -7.11 23.45 3.31
C ILE A 257 -7.74 22.10 3.61
N LEU A 258 -9.01 22.10 4.01
CA LEU A 258 -9.75 20.91 4.42
C LEU A 258 -11.02 20.75 3.61
N ARG A 259 -11.38 19.50 3.34
CA ARG A 259 -12.66 19.17 2.70
C ARG A 259 -13.11 17.79 3.13
N LYS A 260 -14.39 17.66 3.46
CA LYS A 260 -15.06 16.36 3.50
C LYS A 260 -15.27 15.88 2.06
N SER A 261 -14.82 14.68 1.71
CA SER A 261 -14.93 14.16 0.34
C SER A 261 -16.38 14.24 -0.15
N ASN A 262 -16.56 14.52 -1.45
CA ASN A 262 -17.84 14.77 -2.10
C ASN A 262 -18.64 16.03 -1.66
N ALA A 263 -18.15 16.84 -0.70
CA ALA A 263 -18.74 18.14 -0.36
C ALA A 263 -18.12 19.33 -1.14
N ARG A 264 -18.86 20.44 -1.31
CA ARG A 264 -18.35 21.75 -1.78
C ARG A 264 -18.71 22.85 -0.77
N PRO A 265 -17.92 23.93 -0.56
CA PRO A 265 -16.52 24.22 -0.93
C PRO A 265 -15.51 23.85 0.19
N PRO A 266 -14.19 23.81 -0.10
CA PRO A 266 -13.17 23.56 0.92
C PRO A 266 -13.14 24.65 2.00
N ILE A 267 -12.85 24.26 3.24
CA ILE A 267 -12.59 25.16 4.36
C ILE A 267 -11.10 25.48 4.38
N ARG A 268 -10.74 26.76 4.44
CA ARG A 268 -9.34 27.22 4.42
C ARG A 268 -9.01 27.94 5.71
N SER A 269 -7.83 27.69 6.25
CA SER A 269 -7.32 28.49 7.38
C SER A 269 -6.84 29.88 6.96
N ALA A 270 -6.59 30.12 5.66
CA ALA A 270 -6.21 31.42 5.11
C ALA A 270 -6.95 31.72 3.79
N LEU A 271 -7.32 33.00 3.59
CA LEU A 271 -8.12 33.45 2.44
C LEU A 271 -7.33 33.53 1.13
N LYS A 272 -6.04 33.88 1.18
CA LYS A 272 -5.17 34.00 0.01
C LYS A 272 -3.94 33.13 0.18
N ILE A 273 -3.82 32.14 -0.69
CA ILE A 273 -2.76 31.15 -0.64
C ILE A 273 -2.16 31.08 -2.04
N VAL A 274 -0.84 31.29 -2.15
CA VAL A 274 -0.11 31.13 -3.42
C VAL A 274 0.20 29.66 -3.60
N SER A 275 -0.23 29.07 -4.72
CA SER A 275 -0.01 27.65 -5.03
C SER A 275 1.32 27.40 -5.70
N HIS A 276 1.62 28.18 -6.72
CA HIS A 276 2.85 28.04 -7.46
C HIS A 276 3.21 29.35 -8.16
N LEU A 277 4.49 29.48 -8.51
CA LEU A 277 5.01 30.51 -9.38
C LEU A 277 5.26 29.88 -10.73
N THR A 278 4.83 30.54 -11.80
CA THR A 278 5.08 30.10 -13.17
C THR A 278 5.79 31.19 -13.95
N ARG A 279 6.67 30.77 -14.86
CA ARG A 279 7.18 31.63 -15.93
C ARG A 279 7.30 30.83 -17.20
N THR A 280 7.08 31.47 -18.33
CA THR A 280 6.98 30.82 -19.64
C THR A 280 7.81 31.58 -20.65
N SER A 281 8.55 30.88 -21.50
CA SER A 281 9.34 31.48 -22.57
C SER A 281 9.36 30.60 -23.81
N GLN A 282 9.66 31.17 -24.97
CA GLN A 282 9.82 30.42 -26.22
C GLN A 282 11.10 29.56 -26.23
N SER A 283 12.07 29.85 -25.36
CA SER A 283 13.30 29.07 -25.22
C SER A 283 13.60 28.77 -23.75
N LEU A 284 14.34 27.69 -23.51
CA LEU A 284 14.77 27.32 -22.15
C LEU A 284 15.63 28.42 -21.51
N ALA A 285 16.55 29.02 -22.27
CA ALA A 285 17.40 30.10 -21.79
C ALA A 285 16.58 31.38 -21.48
N GLY A 286 15.57 31.67 -22.29
CA GLY A 286 14.71 32.84 -22.12
C GLY A 286 13.91 32.83 -20.82
N LEU A 287 13.68 31.68 -20.19
CA LEU A 287 13.02 31.58 -18.89
C LEU A 287 13.69 32.47 -17.82
N GLN A 288 15.02 32.62 -17.86
CA GLN A 288 15.74 33.41 -16.84
C GLN A 288 15.38 34.90 -16.88
N GLY A 289 15.03 35.45 -18.04
CA GLY A 289 14.63 36.84 -18.22
C GLY A 289 13.15 37.11 -17.96
N GLU A 290 12.34 36.06 -17.80
CA GLU A 290 10.89 36.19 -17.60
C GLU A 290 10.53 36.36 -16.12
N SER A 291 9.56 37.23 -15.87
CA SER A 291 9.03 37.48 -14.53
C SER A 291 8.14 36.33 -14.04
N TRP A 292 8.21 36.04 -12.73
CA TRP A 292 7.36 35.04 -12.10
C TRP A 292 5.92 35.54 -11.97
N LYS A 293 4.98 34.80 -12.56
CA LYS A 293 3.55 34.97 -12.33
C LYS A 293 3.14 34.17 -11.11
N ARG A 294 2.42 34.83 -10.19
CA ARG A 294 1.87 34.19 -8.99
C ARG A 294 0.53 33.55 -9.34
N MET A 295 0.39 32.27 -9.03
CA MET A 295 -0.87 31.55 -9.15
C MET A 295 -1.42 31.29 -7.75
N GLU A 296 -2.68 31.65 -7.51
CA GLU A 296 -3.36 31.38 -6.25
C GLU A 296 -4.01 29.99 -6.27
N PHE A 297 -4.34 29.44 -5.10
CA PHE A 297 -5.09 28.20 -4.97
C PHE A 297 -6.57 28.40 -5.38
N SER A 298 -7.02 27.72 -6.44
CA SER A 298 -8.45 27.64 -6.79
C SER A 298 -9.21 26.73 -5.82
N ASP A 299 -10.53 26.87 -5.73
CA ASP A 299 -11.35 25.94 -4.92
C ASP A 299 -11.30 24.49 -5.44
N SER A 300 -11.02 24.33 -6.73
CA SER A 300 -10.82 23.04 -7.40
C SER A 300 -9.43 22.44 -7.17
N ILE A 301 -8.59 23.05 -6.33
CA ILE A 301 -7.20 22.64 -6.20
C ILE A 301 -7.06 21.27 -5.52
N LEU A 302 -7.94 20.93 -4.58
CA LEU A 302 -7.98 19.57 -4.05
C LEU A 302 -8.32 18.59 -5.18
N ASP A 303 -9.13 18.97 -6.17
CA ASP A 303 -9.41 18.13 -7.35
C ASP A 303 -8.23 18.06 -8.34
N THR A 304 -7.20 18.92 -8.18
CA THR A 304 -6.09 19.06 -9.15
C THR A 304 -4.73 18.63 -8.57
N LEU A 305 -4.51 18.84 -7.26
CA LEU A 305 -3.27 18.56 -6.53
C LEU A 305 -3.36 17.33 -5.63
N LEU A 306 -4.56 16.84 -5.31
CA LEU A 306 -4.67 15.42 -4.97
C LEU A 306 -4.28 14.70 -6.26
N PRO A 307 -3.09 14.11 -6.29
CA PRO A 307 -2.39 13.84 -7.51
C PRO A 307 -3.11 12.73 -8.22
N ARG A 308 -3.30 12.89 -9.52
CA ARG A 308 -3.64 11.81 -10.47
C ARG A 308 -2.68 10.60 -10.41
N GLY A 309 -1.75 10.53 -9.44
CA GLY A 309 -1.01 9.36 -9.05
C GLY A 309 -1.83 8.51 -8.07
N ASP A 310 -2.23 7.34 -8.56
CA ASP A 310 -2.74 6.13 -7.92
C ASP A 310 -3.74 6.18 -6.75
N CYS A 311 -3.70 7.11 -5.79
CA CYS A 311 -4.71 7.19 -4.72
C CYS A 311 -5.87 8.14 -5.07
N SER A 312 -5.63 9.31 -5.69
CA SER A 312 -6.74 10.18 -6.13
C SER A 312 -7.54 9.56 -7.29
N HIS A 313 -6.90 8.73 -8.13
CA HIS A 313 -7.62 7.99 -9.17
C HIS A 313 -8.68 7.07 -8.56
N HIS A 314 -8.56 6.64 -7.30
CA HIS A 314 -9.58 5.82 -6.64
C HIS A 314 -10.69 6.65 -5.97
N ILE A 315 -10.38 7.86 -5.49
CA ILE A 315 -11.37 8.78 -4.92
C ILE A 315 -12.20 9.43 -6.04
N ASP A 316 -11.56 9.93 -7.10
CA ASP A 316 -12.22 10.64 -8.20
C ASP A 316 -12.92 9.72 -9.21
N THR A 317 -12.59 8.42 -9.27
CA THR A 317 -13.35 7.45 -10.09
C THR A 317 -14.60 6.91 -9.40
N GLY A 318 -14.91 7.38 -8.19
CA GLY A 318 -16.03 6.86 -7.38
C GLY A 318 -15.82 5.43 -6.89
N ARG A 319 -14.58 4.91 -6.90
CA ARG A 319 -14.26 3.57 -6.39
C ARG A 319 -14.24 3.52 -4.86
N ILE A 320 -13.75 4.58 -4.22
CA ILE A 320 -13.83 4.73 -2.77
C ILE A 320 -15.25 5.15 -2.42
N ARG A 321 -15.96 4.26 -1.71
CA ARG A 321 -17.40 4.37 -1.45
C ARG A 321 -17.73 5.24 -0.23
N THR A 322 -16.75 5.53 0.62
CA THR A 322 -16.96 6.22 1.91
C THR A 322 -16.47 7.67 1.89
N GLU A 323 -17.17 8.50 2.66
CA GLU A 323 -16.76 9.86 2.94
C GLU A 323 -15.45 9.86 3.77
N CYS A 324 -14.53 10.79 3.51
CA CYS A 324 -13.26 10.94 4.23
C CYS A 324 -12.91 12.43 4.40
N MET A 325 -11.97 12.75 5.29
CA MET A 325 -11.44 14.11 5.40
C MET A 325 -10.17 14.24 4.57
N GLN A 326 -10.24 15.05 3.52
CA GLN A 326 -9.09 15.42 2.71
C GLN A 326 -8.48 16.70 3.26
N PHE A 327 -7.15 16.74 3.31
CA PHE A 327 -6.42 17.92 3.71
C PHE A 327 -5.23 18.23 2.80
N LEU A 328 -4.87 19.50 2.76
CA LEU A 328 -3.64 20.01 2.18
C LEU A 328 -2.97 20.90 3.22
N LEU A 329 -1.80 20.49 3.68
CA LEU A 329 -0.96 21.27 4.58
C LEU A 329 0.12 21.99 3.77
N LEU A 330 0.15 23.30 3.92
CA LEU A 330 1.10 24.21 3.29
C LEU A 330 1.97 24.81 4.36
N ASP A 331 3.29 24.74 4.14
CA ASP A 331 4.28 25.26 5.07
C ASP A 331 5.10 26.35 4.36
N GLY A 332 4.87 27.59 4.76
CA GLY A 332 5.58 28.76 4.25
C GLY A 332 7.07 28.80 4.66
N LEU A 333 7.47 28.07 5.70
CA LEU A 333 8.89 27.88 6.07
C LEU A 333 9.54 26.79 5.23
N ALA A 334 8.80 25.75 4.81
CA ALA A 334 9.33 24.71 3.91
C ALA A 334 9.77 25.30 2.56
N ALA A 335 9.13 26.38 2.11
CA ALA A 335 9.59 27.14 0.93
C ALA A 335 11.01 27.74 1.11
N LYS A 336 11.42 28.05 2.35
CA LYS A 336 12.74 28.59 2.71
C LYS A 336 13.76 27.50 3.09
N LYS A 337 13.30 26.34 3.53
CA LYS A 337 14.11 25.17 3.92
C LYS A 337 14.07 24.09 2.81
N GLU A 338 14.33 22.84 3.21
CA GLU A 338 14.11 21.64 2.39
C GLU A 338 12.60 21.35 2.23
N SER A 339 12.21 20.81 1.08
CA SER A 339 10.82 20.50 0.74
C SER A 339 10.14 19.52 1.70
N TRP A 340 10.94 18.76 2.45
CA TRP A 340 10.49 17.72 3.39
C TRP A 340 10.19 18.26 4.80
N TYR A 341 10.42 19.55 5.07
CA TYR A 341 10.20 20.09 6.41
C TYR A 341 8.75 19.94 6.88
N SER A 342 7.78 20.08 5.98
CA SER A 342 6.35 19.92 6.26
C SER A 342 5.98 18.53 6.79
N ILE A 343 6.64 17.47 6.29
CA ILE A 343 6.34 16.09 6.73
C ILE A 343 6.86 15.83 8.15
N PHE A 344 8.01 16.39 8.54
CA PHE A 344 8.51 16.27 9.91
C PHE A 344 7.59 16.94 10.92
N ARG A 345 7.00 18.07 10.55
CA ARG A 345 6.03 18.76 11.42
C ARG A 345 4.73 17.99 11.58
N LEU A 346 4.28 17.32 10.51
CA LEU A 346 3.15 16.40 10.60
C LEU A 346 3.48 15.22 11.52
N VAL A 347 4.69 14.68 11.45
CA VAL A 347 5.19 13.62 12.34
C VAL A 347 5.22 14.07 13.80
N ASP A 348 5.67 15.28 14.09
CA ASP A 348 5.67 15.81 15.46
C ASP A 348 4.25 15.91 16.01
N LEU A 349 3.27 16.32 15.17
CA LEU A 349 1.86 16.34 15.56
C LEU A 349 1.30 14.94 15.80
N CYS A 350 1.67 13.97 14.98
CA CYS A 350 1.32 12.57 15.21
C CYS A 350 1.85 12.11 16.58
N LYS A 351 3.12 12.37 16.89
CA LYS A 351 3.71 12.02 18.18
C LYS A 351 2.98 12.68 19.36
N GLU A 352 2.62 13.96 19.23
CA GLU A 352 1.85 14.69 20.26
C GLU A 352 0.47 14.07 20.50
N VAL A 353 -0.29 13.79 19.44
CA VAL A 353 -1.64 13.22 19.51
C VAL A 353 -1.63 11.84 20.17
N TYR A 354 -0.68 11.00 19.76
CA TYR A 354 -0.50 9.66 20.30
C TYR A 354 0.24 9.64 21.65
N LYS A 355 0.70 10.81 22.14
CA LYS A 355 1.42 10.99 23.41
C LYS A 355 2.69 10.12 23.52
N VAL A 356 3.46 10.09 22.45
CA VAL A 356 4.71 9.32 22.32
C VAL A 356 5.86 10.23 21.92
N SER A 357 7.09 9.80 22.19
CA SER A 357 8.30 10.56 21.86
C SER A 357 9.01 10.01 20.63
N THR A 358 8.90 8.69 20.40
CA THR A 358 9.63 7.99 19.34
C THR A 358 8.70 7.34 18.31
N TYR A 359 9.24 7.09 17.11
CA TYR A 359 8.53 6.31 16.09
C TYR A 359 8.24 4.88 16.58
N LEU A 360 9.15 4.27 17.33
CA LEU A 360 8.98 2.91 17.86
C LEU A 360 7.83 2.83 18.87
N GLU A 361 7.72 3.82 19.76
CA GLU A 361 6.58 3.94 20.68
C GLU A 361 5.26 4.14 19.92
N LEU A 362 5.27 4.98 18.87
CA LEU A 362 4.10 5.18 18.02
C LEU A 362 3.64 3.87 17.35
N CYS A 363 4.58 3.12 16.77
CA CYS A 363 4.31 1.80 16.20
C CYS A 363 3.74 0.85 17.25
N ALA A 364 4.31 0.81 18.45
CA ALA A 364 3.84 -0.05 19.53
C ALA A 364 2.41 0.30 19.97
N VAL A 365 2.10 1.59 20.15
CA VAL A 365 0.77 2.08 20.54
C VAL A 365 -0.27 1.73 19.48
N ILE A 366 0.05 1.94 18.19
CA ILE A 366 -0.88 1.66 17.09
C ILE A 366 -1.02 0.14 16.83
N ALA A 367 0.04 -0.64 17.02
CA ALA A 367 0.02 -2.09 16.85
C ALA A 367 -0.71 -2.82 17.98
N ALA A 368 -0.68 -2.28 19.21
CA ALA A 368 -1.17 -2.97 20.40
C ALA A 368 -2.61 -3.49 20.29
N PRO A 369 -3.60 -2.74 19.75
CA PRO A 369 -4.95 -3.27 19.55
C PRO A 369 -5.00 -4.47 18.60
N TYR A 370 -4.22 -4.46 17.53
CA TYR A 370 -4.17 -5.57 16.57
C TYR A 370 -3.49 -6.80 17.18
N ILE A 371 -2.43 -6.62 17.96
CA ILE A 371 -1.78 -7.71 18.71
C ILE A 371 -2.75 -8.31 19.72
N ALA A 372 -3.46 -7.48 20.49
CA ALA A 372 -4.43 -7.91 21.49
C ALA A 372 -5.62 -8.68 20.87
N ALA A 373 -6.06 -8.26 19.68
CA ALA A 373 -7.07 -8.98 18.90
C ALA A 373 -6.54 -10.27 18.25
N GLY A 374 -5.23 -10.52 18.30
CA GLY A 374 -4.57 -11.64 17.63
C GLY A 374 -4.40 -11.46 16.12
N GLU A 375 -4.74 -10.28 15.58
CA GLU A 375 -4.69 -9.89 14.16
C GLU A 375 -3.27 -9.61 13.65
N LEU A 376 -2.32 -9.40 14.55
CA LEU A 376 -0.92 -9.14 14.23
C LEU A 376 -0.01 -9.98 15.13
N GLU A 377 0.84 -10.81 14.53
CA GLU A 377 1.71 -11.75 15.24
C GLU A 377 3.10 -11.17 15.49
N VAL A 378 3.60 -11.37 16.71
CA VAL A 378 4.95 -10.99 17.14
C VAL A 378 5.83 -12.25 17.14
N TRP A 379 7.08 -12.10 16.72
CA TRP A 379 8.11 -13.12 16.71
C TRP A 379 8.81 -13.13 18.07
N ASP A 380 8.44 -14.08 18.93
CA ASP A 380 8.99 -14.20 20.30
C ASP A 380 10.46 -14.67 20.34
N ASP A 381 10.88 -15.49 19.37
CA ASP A 381 12.22 -16.11 19.31
C ASP A 381 13.34 -15.29 18.63
N TYR A 382 13.08 -14.06 18.17
CA TYR A 382 14.15 -13.26 17.55
C TYR A 382 14.93 -12.58 18.68
N PRO A 383 16.25 -12.80 18.80
CA PRO A 383 17.01 -12.20 19.88
C PRO A 383 16.84 -10.70 19.80
N TYR A 384 16.28 -10.09 20.85
CA TYR A 384 16.20 -8.65 21.03
C TYR A 384 17.56 -8.07 20.69
N SER A 385 17.67 -7.49 19.49
CA SER A 385 18.86 -6.76 19.11
C SER A 385 18.89 -5.57 20.06
N ARG A 386 20.01 -5.34 20.76
CA ARG A 386 20.22 -4.13 21.57
C ARG A 386 20.01 -2.83 20.78
N ASN A 387 19.94 -2.91 19.46
CA ASN A 387 19.73 -1.80 18.53
C ASN A 387 18.26 -1.64 18.08
N HIS A 388 17.32 -2.51 18.50
CA HIS A 388 15.91 -2.48 18.07
C HIS A 388 14.95 -2.78 19.25
N PRO A 389 14.54 -1.76 20.01
CA PRO A 389 13.64 -1.94 21.16
C PRO A 389 12.15 -2.12 20.81
N GLY A 390 11.79 -2.35 19.54
CA GLY A 390 10.41 -2.53 19.09
C GLY A 390 9.97 -4.00 18.97
N PRO A 391 8.65 -4.28 18.89
CA PRO A 391 8.16 -5.63 18.62
C PRO A 391 8.63 -6.10 17.24
N HIS A 392 9.28 -7.27 17.20
CA HIS A 392 9.61 -7.95 15.95
C HIS A 392 8.36 -8.65 15.44
N PHE A 393 7.76 -8.19 14.35
CA PHE A 393 6.58 -8.85 13.79
C PHE A 393 6.96 -10.08 12.97
N LEU A 394 6.09 -11.10 12.99
CA LEU A 394 6.26 -12.28 12.14
C LEU A 394 6.21 -11.84 10.65
N PRO A 395 7.14 -12.29 9.79
CA PRO A 395 7.14 -11.90 8.40
C PRO A 395 5.91 -12.45 7.68
N ASN A 396 5.44 -11.70 6.68
CA ASN A 396 4.24 -12.05 5.92
C ASN A 396 4.41 -13.26 4.98
N VAL A 397 5.65 -13.67 4.71
CA VAL A 397 5.99 -14.81 3.83
C VAL A 397 7.22 -15.55 4.34
N GLU A 398 7.18 -16.87 4.27
CA GLU A 398 8.27 -17.77 4.65
C GLU A 398 9.28 -17.93 3.51
N ARG A 399 10.54 -18.25 3.84
CA ARG A 399 11.54 -18.48 2.81
C ARG A 399 11.17 -19.70 1.95
N SER A 400 11.35 -19.52 0.64
CA SER A 400 10.96 -20.44 -0.43
C SER A 400 11.20 -21.94 -0.16
N THR A 401 12.34 -22.32 0.41
CA THR A 401 12.69 -23.74 0.67
C THR A 401 11.98 -24.33 1.88
N ALA A 402 11.84 -23.55 2.97
CA ALA A 402 11.10 -23.97 4.16
C ALA A 402 9.60 -24.04 3.87
N ALA A 403 9.09 -23.04 3.16
CA ALA A 403 7.70 -22.97 2.69
C ALA A 403 7.33 -24.16 1.80
N PHE A 404 8.20 -24.50 0.83
CA PHE A 404 7.97 -25.64 -0.07
C PHE A 404 7.90 -26.95 0.70
N ARG A 405 8.84 -27.20 1.61
CA ARG A 405 8.85 -28.42 2.42
C ARG A 405 7.64 -28.52 3.33
N ALA A 406 7.25 -27.41 3.95
CA ALA A 406 6.07 -27.35 4.81
C ALA A 406 4.78 -27.64 4.01
N LEU A 407 4.66 -27.12 2.79
CA LEU A 407 3.46 -27.27 1.98
C LEU A 407 3.37 -28.65 1.30
N TRP A 408 4.48 -29.18 0.80
CA TRP A 408 4.52 -30.36 -0.08
C TRP A 408 5.18 -31.61 0.55
N GLY A 409 5.69 -31.54 1.77
CA GLY A 409 6.33 -32.66 2.47
C GLY A 409 7.64 -33.16 1.82
N SER A 410 8.17 -32.45 0.83
CA SER A 410 9.36 -32.81 0.08
C SER A 410 10.19 -31.56 -0.25
N SER A 411 11.44 -31.73 -0.68
CA SER A 411 12.25 -30.61 -1.19
C SER A 411 11.96 -30.42 -2.70
N PRO A 412 12.07 -29.19 -3.24
CA PRO A 412 11.90 -28.98 -4.67
C PRO A 412 12.95 -29.79 -5.44
N ARG A 413 12.52 -30.54 -6.47
CA ARG A 413 13.44 -31.35 -7.30
C ARG A 413 14.28 -30.49 -8.24
N TYR A 414 13.75 -29.32 -8.61
CA TYR A 414 14.43 -28.32 -9.42
C TYR A 414 14.31 -26.96 -8.75
N PHE A 415 15.44 -26.28 -8.55
CA PHE A 415 15.46 -24.90 -8.12
C PHE A 415 15.19 -24.01 -9.33
N SER A 416 13.99 -23.45 -9.43
CA SER A 416 13.78 -22.29 -10.28
C SER A 416 14.42 -21.09 -9.59
N ILE A 417 15.40 -20.46 -10.24
CA ILE A 417 16.05 -19.22 -9.75
C ILE A 417 15.09 -18.02 -9.86
N HIS A 418 13.91 -18.20 -10.45
CA HIS A 418 12.85 -17.21 -10.42
C HIS A 418 12.15 -17.23 -9.07
N ASP A 419 12.81 -16.66 -8.08
CA ASP A 419 12.14 -16.08 -6.94
C ASP A 419 11.68 -14.67 -7.37
N PRO A 420 10.37 -14.45 -7.66
CA PRO A 420 9.86 -13.12 -7.96
C PRO A 420 10.04 -12.15 -6.77
N LEU A 421 10.34 -12.66 -5.56
CA LEU A 421 10.71 -11.89 -4.40
C LEU A 421 12.24 -11.73 -4.24
N ALA A 422 13.09 -12.58 -4.82
CA ALA A 422 14.57 -12.42 -4.72
C ALA A 422 15.09 -11.24 -5.51
N ALA A 423 14.42 -10.83 -6.59
CA ALA A 423 14.75 -9.59 -7.29
C ALA A 423 14.44 -8.33 -6.46
N HIS A 424 13.72 -8.46 -5.34
CA HIS A 424 13.20 -7.33 -4.55
C HIS A 424 13.49 -7.38 -3.04
N ASN A 425 14.00 -8.49 -2.49
CA ASN A 425 14.29 -8.65 -1.06
C ASN A 425 15.76 -8.86 -0.68
N THR A 426 16.70 -8.70 -1.61
CA THR A 426 18.13 -8.73 -1.26
C THR A 426 18.62 -7.34 -0.83
N ASN A 427 18.94 -7.23 0.46
CA ASN A 427 19.67 -6.13 1.11
C ASN A 427 18.89 -4.87 1.46
N THR A 428 18.10 -4.93 2.53
CA THR A 428 18.06 -3.80 3.48
C THR A 428 17.92 -4.33 4.89
N VAL A 429 19.04 -4.81 5.43
CA VAL A 429 19.19 -5.08 6.86
C VAL A 429 19.03 -3.74 7.57
N TRP A 430 18.07 -3.70 8.49
CA TRP A 430 17.66 -2.58 9.32
C TRP A 430 18.78 -2.10 10.26
N VAL A 431 19.75 -1.35 9.74
CA VAL A 431 20.86 -0.76 10.51
C VAL A 431 20.62 0.73 10.83
N THR A 432 19.55 1.34 10.32
CA THR A 432 19.38 2.80 10.35
C THR A 432 18.63 3.36 11.57
N ALA A 433 17.87 2.55 12.32
CA ALA A 433 17.14 3.03 13.50
C ALA A 433 18.07 3.43 14.67
N SER A 434 19.12 2.66 14.95
CA SER A 434 20.01 2.93 16.08
C SER A 434 20.99 4.10 15.86
N ILE A 435 21.16 4.55 14.62
CA ILE A 435 22.02 5.69 14.29
C ILE A 435 21.26 7.02 14.47
N LEU A 436 19.94 7.03 14.29
CA LEU A 436 19.14 8.25 14.35
C LEU A 436 18.74 8.66 15.79
N ASP A 437 18.51 7.71 16.70
CA ASP A 437 18.17 8.04 18.10
C ASP A 437 19.32 8.71 18.87
N ARG A 438 20.57 8.60 18.39
CA ARG A 438 21.72 9.30 19.02
C ARG A 438 21.94 10.73 18.51
N GLU A 439 21.31 11.13 17.41
CA GLU A 439 21.50 12.46 16.81
C GLU A 439 20.26 13.37 16.91
N TRP A 440 19.19 12.90 17.57
CA TRP A 440 17.94 13.64 17.79
C TRP A 440 17.80 14.28 19.18
N HIS A 441 18.82 14.17 20.04
CA HIS A 441 18.89 14.84 21.35
C HIS A 441 19.69 16.14 21.32
#